data_AF-A0A5C6HK83-F1
#
_entry.id   AF-A0A5C6HK83-F1
#
_cell.length_a   1.000
_cell.length_b   1.000
_cell.length_c   1.000
_cell.angle_alpha   90.00
_cell.angle_beta   90.00
_cell.angle_gamma   90.00
#
_symmetry.space_group_name_H-M   'P 1'
#
loop_
_entity.id
_entity.type
_entity.pdbx_description
1 polymer ?
#
loop_
_entity_poly.entity_id
_entity_poly.type
_entity_poly.pdbx_seq_one_letter_code
_entity_poly.pdbx_strand_id
1 'polypeptide(L)'
;MKAKYLFLIGCIFSILFINNTAAQNNRKIERIVNGQTYIIDNNFVINKKNLLPNGRNKTPGGEQCYYFEVEDGFTTLTSVFKKVFLSERMNELIKSKASVGLLIRCFSSGKIDTVSFLFSKNICFSLFEIQLLEEELEKLI
;
A
#
# COMPACT_ATOMS: atom_id res chain seq x y z
N MET A 1 11.56 50.34 10.62
CA MET A 1 12.37 49.17 10.21
C MET A 1 11.91 47.84 10.82
N LYS A 2 10.75 47.74 11.52
CA LYS A 2 10.36 46.52 12.28
C LYS A 2 9.39 45.58 11.55
N ALA A 3 8.48 46.10 10.72
CA ALA A 3 7.48 45.28 10.02
C ALA A 3 8.06 44.39 8.90
N LYS A 4 9.11 44.85 8.20
CA LYS A 4 9.74 44.10 7.10
C LYS A 4 10.43 42.82 7.58
N TYR A 5 11.03 42.83 8.78
CA TYR A 5 11.64 41.63 9.38
C TYR A 5 10.59 40.65 9.91
N LEU A 6 9.48 41.15 10.45
CA LEU A 6 8.34 40.32 10.88
C LEU A 6 7.71 39.56 9.70
N PHE A 7 7.56 40.21 8.55
CA PHE A 7 7.10 39.57 7.32
C PHE A 7 8.07 38.47 6.86
N LEU A 8 9.37 38.75 6.88
CA LEU A 8 10.40 37.78 6.48
C LEU A 8 10.41 36.55 7.40
N ILE A 9 10.30 36.75 8.71
CA ILE A 9 10.23 35.67 9.71
C ILE A 9 8.98 34.83 9.49
N GLY A 10 7.83 35.47 9.22
CA GLY A 10 6.58 34.78 8.89
C GLY A 10 6.71 33.90 7.64
N CYS A 11 7.33 34.41 6.56
CA CYS A 11 7.57 33.63 5.34
C CYS A 11 8.47 32.41 5.60
N ILE A 12 9.55 32.58 6.36
CA ILE A 12 10.47 31.47 6.69
C ILE A 12 9.75 30.41 7.52
N PHE A 13 8.96 30.81 8.53
CA PHE A 13 8.17 29.88 9.33
C PHE A 13 7.16 29.11 8.49
N SER A 14 6.42 29.77 7.60
CA SER A 14 5.45 29.12 6.71
C SER A 14 6.12 28.10 5.78
N ILE A 15 7.26 28.44 5.18
CA ILE A 15 8.01 27.52 4.30
C ILE A 15 8.50 26.30 5.08
N LEU A 16 9.07 26.51 6.28
CA LEU A 16 9.53 25.42 7.13
C LEU A 16 8.38 24.52 7.58
N PHE A 17 7.22 25.09 7.90
CA PHE A 17 6.04 24.33 8.34
C PHE A 17 5.44 23.49 7.21
N ILE A 18 5.36 24.05 5.99
CA ILE A 18 4.90 23.33 4.79
C ILE A 18 5.85 22.19 4.43
N ASN A 19 7.16 22.43 4.47
CA ASN A 19 8.14 21.38 4.17
C ASN A 19 8.15 20.27 5.22
N ASN A 20 7.96 20.61 6.50
CA ASN A 20 7.93 19.61 7.58
C ASN A 20 6.65 18.76 7.52
N THR A 21 5.50 19.36 7.22
CA THR A 21 4.25 18.60 6.99
C THR A 21 4.33 17.72 5.74
N ALA A 22 4.92 18.22 4.65
CA ALA A 22 5.17 17.39 3.46
C ALA A 22 6.15 16.24 3.72
N ALA A 23 7.21 16.47 4.49
CA ALA A 23 8.19 15.44 4.85
C ALA A 23 7.61 14.37 5.79
N GLN A 24 6.71 14.75 6.70
CA GLN A 24 6.01 13.81 7.58
C GLN A 24 4.96 12.99 6.82
N ASN A 25 4.26 13.58 5.85
CA ASN A 25 3.29 12.88 5.01
C ASN A 25 3.92 11.94 3.97
N ASN A 26 5.21 12.11 3.63
CA ASN A 26 5.91 11.28 2.63
C ASN A 26 6.91 10.29 3.26
N ARG A 27 6.77 9.97 4.55
CA ARG A 27 7.71 9.07 5.22
C ARG A 27 7.39 7.62 4.86
N LYS A 28 8.16 7.07 3.92
CA LYS A 28 8.22 5.63 3.68
C LYS A 28 8.74 4.92 4.93
N ILE A 29 8.00 3.94 5.41
CA ILE A 29 8.34 3.12 6.57
C ILE A 29 8.72 1.73 6.06
N GLU A 30 9.90 1.25 6.44
CA GLU A 30 10.26 -0.15 6.24
C GLU A 30 9.92 -0.98 7.48
N ARG A 31 9.34 -2.16 7.25
CA ARG A 31 9.02 -3.14 8.28
C ARG A 31 9.39 -4.53 7.81
N ILE A 32 9.82 -5.38 8.72
CA ILE A 32 10.21 -6.76 8.43
C ILE A 32 9.20 -7.68 9.11
N VAL A 33 8.66 -8.63 8.35
CA VAL A 33 7.80 -9.72 8.85
C VAL A 33 8.26 -11.01 8.19
N ASN A 34 8.51 -12.03 9.00
CA ASN A 34 8.96 -13.36 8.54
C ASN A 34 10.12 -13.32 7.53
N GLY A 35 11.09 -12.44 7.75
CA GLY A 35 12.25 -12.27 6.87
C GLY A 35 11.99 -11.50 5.56
N GLN A 36 10.74 -11.14 5.27
CA GLN A 36 10.38 -10.29 4.14
C GLN A 36 10.29 -8.83 4.58
N THR A 37 10.84 -7.94 3.77
CA THR A 37 10.82 -6.49 4.05
C THR A 37 9.70 -5.85 3.25
N TYR A 38 8.80 -5.14 3.92
CA TYR A 38 7.71 -4.38 3.32
C TYR A 38 8.00 -2.88 3.41
N ILE A 39 7.69 -2.16 2.34
CA ILE A 39 7.68 -0.70 2.30
C ILE A 39 6.23 -0.25 2.41
N ILE A 40 5.97 0.55 3.44
CA ILE A 40 4.70 1.21 3.69
C ILE A 40 4.86 2.69 3.34
N ASP A 41 4.06 3.17 2.39
CA ASP A 41 4.02 4.57 1.98
C ASP A 41 2.56 5.06 2.03
N ASN A 42 2.22 5.80 3.08
CA ASN A 42 0.84 6.16 3.39
C ASN A 42 -0.08 4.92 3.45
N ASN A 43 -0.99 4.78 2.50
CA ASN A 43 -1.91 3.64 2.40
C ASN A 43 -1.42 2.56 1.43
N PHE A 44 -0.22 2.69 0.88
CA PHE A 44 0.35 1.73 -0.06
C PHE A 44 1.33 0.80 0.65
N VAL A 45 1.20 -0.51 0.41
CA VAL A 45 2.09 -1.53 0.95
C VAL A 45 2.58 -2.41 -0.18
N ILE A 46 3.90 -2.55 -0.28
CA ILE A 46 4.56 -3.41 -1.25
C ILE A 46 5.73 -4.15 -0.62
N ASN A 47 5.94 -5.39 -1.04
CA ASN A 47 7.12 -6.15 -0.68
C ASN A 47 8.37 -5.54 -1.36
N LYS A 48 9.43 -5.24 -0.61
CA LYS A 48 10.68 -4.69 -1.14
C LYS A 48 11.33 -5.61 -2.16
N LYS A 49 11.07 -6.93 -2.10
CA LYS A 49 11.48 -7.90 -3.12
C LYS A 49 10.95 -7.54 -4.52
N ASN A 50 9.86 -6.78 -4.60
CA ASN A 50 9.19 -6.37 -5.84
C ASN A 50 9.71 -5.02 -6.39
N LEU A 51 10.64 -4.38 -5.67
CA LEU A 51 11.24 -3.09 -6.00
C LEU A 51 12.70 -3.23 -6.45
N LEU A 52 13.11 -2.36 -7.36
CA LEU A 52 14.50 -2.06 -7.68
C LEU A 52 15.13 -1.21 -6.57
N PRO A 53 16.47 -1.16 -6.48
CA PRO A 53 17.18 -0.33 -5.50
C PRO A 53 16.82 1.16 -5.54
N ASN A 54 16.35 1.66 -6.70
CA ASN A 54 15.89 3.05 -6.87
C ASN A 54 14.41 3.27 -6.47
N GLY A 55 13.76 2.25 -5.88
CA GLY A 55 12.37 2.31 -5.45
C GLY A 55 11.33 2.21 -6.57
N ARG A 56 11.75 1.97 -7.82
CA ARG A 56 10.83 1.64 -8.93
C ARG A 56 10.48 0.16 -8.89
N ASN A 57 9.33 -0.22 -9.44
CA ASN A 57 8.98 -1.64 -9.57
C ASN A 57 9.99 -2.37 -10.48
N LYS A 58 10.29 -3.63 -10.16
CA LYS A 58 11.24 -4.47 -10.93
C LYS A 58 10.88 -4.63 -12.40
N THR A 59 9.61 -4.50 -12.74
CA THR A 59 9.12 -4.76 -14.10
C THR A 59 8.75 -3.46 -14.79
N PRO A 60 9.65 -2.86 -15.60
CA PRO A 60 9.33 -1.75 -16.47
C PRO A 60 8.51 -2.30 -17.65
N GLY A 61 7.19 -2.11 -17.63
CA GLY A 61 6.30 -2.52 -18.72
C GLY A 61 5.20 -3.53 -18.36
N GLY A 62 5.02 -3.88 -17.09
CA GLY A 62 3.84 -4.63 -16.68
C GLY A 62 2.59 -3.76 -16.83
N GLU A 63 1.67 -4.15 -17.70
CA GLU A 63 0.34 -3.54 -17.78
C GLU A 63 -0.44 -3.87 -16.48
N GLN A 64 -1.26 -2.92 -16.03
CA GLN A 64 -2.12 -3.13 -14.87
C GLN A 64 -3.29 -4.02 -15.31
N CYS A 65 -3.22 -5.31 -14.98
CA CYS A 65 -4.23 -6.27 -15.46
C CYS A 65 -5.48 -6.28 -14.57
N TYR A 66 -5.35 -5.97 -13.29
CA TYR A 66 -6.48 -5.97 -12.35
C TYR A 66 -6.36 -4.84 -11.32
N TYR A 67 -7.47 -4.12 -11.13
CA TYR A 67 -7.74 -3.28 -9.97
C TYR A 67 -8.97 -3.87 -9.28
N PHE A 68 -8.80 -4.27 -8.03
CA PHE A 68 -9.90 -4.82 -7.23
C PHE A 68 -10.08 -3.97 -5.99
N GLU A 69 -11.26 -3.41 -5.81
CA GLU A 69 -11.71 -2.82 -4.56
C GLU A 69 -12.64 -3.84 -3.89
N VAL A 70 -12.42 -4.13 -2.62
CA VAL A 70 -13.38 -4.92 -1.82
C VAL A 70 -14.64 -4.08 -1.64
N GLU A 71 -15.52 -4.10 -2.64
CA GLU A 71 -16.93 -3.80 -2.49
C GLU A 71 -17.74 -5.08 -2.69
N ASP A 72 -18.89 -5.11 -2.03
CA ASP A 72 -19.67 -6.27 -1.65
C ASP A 72 -19.91 -7.29 -2.80
N GLY A 73 -19.28 -8.46 -2.67
CA GLY A 73 -19.72 -9.70 -3.33
C GLY A 73 -19.28 -9.97 -4.78
N PHE A 74 -18.72 -11.18 -4.96
CA PHE A 74 -18.57 -11.92 -6.22
C PHE A 74 -17.39 -11.57 -7.14
N THR A 75 -16.18 -11.94 -6.70
CA THR A 75 -15.07 -12.26 -7.62
C THR A 75 -14.25 -13.44 -7.11
N THR A 76 -13.43 -14.05 -7.98
CA THR A 76 -12.46 -15.12 -7.65
C THR A 76 -11.56 -14.76 -6.45
N LEU A 77 -11.32 -13.47 -6.23
CA LEU A 77 -10.54 -12.93 -5.11
C LEU A 77 -11.24 -13.09 -3.76
N THR A 78 -12.58 -13.12 -3.70
CA THR A 78 -13.30 -13.41 -2.45
C THR A 78 -12.90 -14.76 -1.87
N SER A 79 -12.57 -15.75 -2.71
CA SER A 79 -12.12 -17.08 -2.25
C SER A 79 -10.74 -17.03 -1.58
N VAL A 80 -9.84 -16.18 -2.06
CA VAL A 80 -8.51 -15.96 -1.47
C VAL A 80 -8.63 -15.36 -0.08
N PHE A 81 -9.43 -14.31 0.05
CA PHE A 81 -9.67 -13.66 1.35
C PHE A 81 -10.30 -14.64 2.35
N LYS A 82 -11.25 -15.48 1.92
CA LYS A 82 -11.85 -16.52 2.78
C LYS A 82 -10.89 -17.64 3.19
N LYS A 83 -9.81 -17.87 2.44
CA LYS A 83 -8.75 -18.82 2.82
C LYS A 83 -7.81 -18.22 3.86
N VAL A 84 -7.49 -16.93 3.74
CA VAL A 84 -6.56 -16.24 4.63
C VAL A 84 -7.23 -15.82 5.94
N PHE A 85 -8.46 -15.34 5.88
CA PHE A 85 -9.17 -14.76 7.02
C PHE A 85 -10.24 -15.70 7.57
N LEU A 86 -10.27 -15.84 8.90
CA LEU A 86 -11.39 -16.44 9.60
C LEU A 86 -12.66 -15.59 9.41
N SER A 87 -13.82 -16.24 9.49
CA SER A 87 -15.14 -15.58 9.31
C SER A 87 -15.33 -14.38 10.24
N GLU A 88 -14.86 -14.46 11.48
CA GLU A 88 -14.94 -13.36 12.45
C GLU A 88 -14.15 -12.14 11.97
N ARG A 89 -12.91 -12.34 11.53
CA ARG A 89 -12.04 -11.29 11.01
C ARG A 89 -12.62 -10.67 9.73
N MET A 90 -13.19 -11.48 8.84
CA MET A 90 -13.90 -10.99 7.66
C MET A 90 -15.09 -10.10 8.03
N ASN A 91 -15.88 -10.50 9.03
CA ASN A 91 -17.02 -9.71 9.49
C ASN A 91 -16.58 -8.37 10.12
N GLU A 92 -15.46 -8.35 10.85
CA GLU A 92 -14.87 -7.10 11.35
C GLU A 92 -14.46 -6.16 10.22
N LEU A 93 -13.76 -6.68 9.21
CA LEU A 93 -13.32 -5.90 8.05
C LEU A 93 -14.52 -5.29 7.31
N ILE A 94 -15.57 -6.08 7.08
CA ILE A 94 -16.83 -5.61 6.44
C ILE A 94 -17.50 -4.53 7.29
N LYS A 95 -17.67 -4.76 8.60
CA LYS A 95 -18.27 -3.78 9.52
C LYS A 95 -17.47 -2.47 9.57
N SER A 96 -16.15 -2.56 9.52
CA SER A 96 -15.25 -1.41 9.50
C SER A 96 -15.25 -0.65 8.18
N LYS A 97 -15.95 -1.16 7.16
CA LYS A 97 -15.92 -0.67 5.77
C LYS A 97 -14.48 -0.57 5.24
N ALA A 98 -13.63 -1.51 5.67
CA ALA A 98 -12.27 -1.59 5.16
C ALA A 98 -12.32 -1.95 3.68
N SER A 99 -11.67 -1.15 2.84
CA SER A 99 -11.45 -1.51 1.44
C SER A 99 -9.96 -1.60 1.15
N VAL A 100 -9.61 -2.65 0.42
CA VAL A 100 -8.27 -2.90 -0.09
C VAL A 100 -8.33 -3.00 -1.60
N GLY A 101 -7.56 -2.14 -2.23
CA GLY A 101 -7.13 -2.13 -3.61
C GLY A 101 -6.02 -3.16 -3.83
N LEU A 102 -6.21 -4.13 -4.71
CA LEU A 102 -5.10 -4.95 -5.22
C LEU A 102 -4.57 -4.33 -6.50
N LEU A 103 -3.28 -4.02 -6.53
CA LEU A 103 -2.55 -3.64 -7.73
C LEU A 103 -1.71 -4.82 -8.17
N ILE A 104 -2.16 -5.48 -9.24
CA ILE A 104 -1.48 -6.64 -9.81
C ILE A 104 -0.83 -6.23 -11.13
N ARG A 105 0.47 -6.46 -11.24
CA ARG A 105 1.21 -6.33 -12.50
C ARG A 105 1.56 -7.71 -13.03
N CYS A 106 1.43 -7.88 -14.34
CA CYS A 106 1.74 -9.13 -15.02
C CYS A 106 2.85 -8.93 -16.05
N PHE A 107 3.54 -10.02 -16.37
CA PHE A 107 4.33 -10.15 -17.59
C PHE A 107 3.42 -10.20 -18.82
N SER A 108 3.99 -9.95 -20.01
CA SER A 108 3.30 -10.14 -21.30
C SER A 108 2.76 -11.56 -21.52
N SER A 109 3.27 -12.55 -20.77
CA SER A 109 2.77 -13.93 -20.75
C SER A 109 1.45 -14.12 -19.98
N GLY A 110 0.95 -13.08 -19.31
CA GLY A 110 -0.22 -13.15 -18.42
C GLY A 110 0.09 -13.64 -17.00
N LYS A 111 1.32 -14.10 -16.73
CA LYS A 111 1.77 -14.43 -15.37
C LYS A 111 1.88 -13.17 -14.53
N ILE A 112 1.29 -13.20 -13.35
CA ILE A 112 1.46 -12.15 -12.34
C ILE A 112 2.94 -12.12 -11.93
N ASP A 113 3.47 -10.91 -11.87
CA ASP A 113 4.83 -10.61 -11.47
C ASP A 113 4.85 -10.03 -10.05
N THR A 114 3.97 -9.04 -9.82
CA THR A 114 3.98 -8.28 -8.57
C THR A 114 2.58 -7.95 -8.09
N VAL A 115 2.36 -8.15 -6.79
CA VAL A 115 1.14 -7.76 -6.07
C VAL A 115 1.51 -6.61 -5.14
N SER A 116 0.64 -5.62 -5.06
CA SER A 116 0.73 -4.53 -4.09
C SER A 116 -0.64 -4.16 -3.57
N PHE A 117 -0.68 -3.59 -2.37
CA PHE A 117 -1.91 -3.33 -1.65
C PHE A 117 -2.08 -1.83 -1.47
N LEU A 118 -3.27 -1.32 -1.78
CA LEU A 118 -3.65 0.08 -1.58
C LEU A 118 -4.89 0.13 -0.68
N PHE A 119 -4.78 0.75 0.48
CA PHE A 119 -5.90 0.86 1.41
C PHE A 119 -6.64 2.19 1.21
N SER A 120 -7.96 2.21 1.33
CA SER A 120 -8.71 3.46 1.17
C SER A 120 -8.42 4.46 2.29
N LYS A 121 -8.41 4.02 3.55
CA LYS A 121 -8.03 4.83 4.73
C LYS A 121 -7.54 3.94 5.88
N ASN A 122 -6.36 4.26 6.44
CA ASN A 122 -5.66 3.47 7.46
C ASN A 122 -5.43 2.01 7.06
N ILE A 123 -4.27 1.48 7.40
CA ILE A 123 -3.96 0.08 7.09
C ILE A 123 -4.71 -0.79 8.12
N CYS A 124 -5.86 -1.34 7.72
CA CYS A 124 -6.72 -2.17 8.57
C CYS A 124 -6.23 -3.63 8.73
N PHE A 125 -5.16 -3.98 8.00
CA PHE A 125 -4.56 -5.30 7.96
C PHE A 125 -3.18 -5.27 8.60
N SER A 126 -2.84 -6.28 9.39
CA SER A 126 -1.47 -6.50 9.83
C SER A 126 -0.58 -6.88 8.65
N LEU A 127 0.71 -6.60 8.75
CA LEU A 127 1.69 -7.01 7.74
C LEU A 127 1.75 -8.54 7.57
N PHE A 128 1.44 -9.30 8.61
CA PHE A 128 1.33 -10.76 8.53
C PHE A 128 0.13 -11.20 7.68
N GLU A 129 -1.03 -10.56 7.87
CA GLU A 129 -2.21 -10.79 7.03
C GLU A 129 -1.94 -10.40 5.57
N ILE A 130 -1.21 -9.30 5.33
CA ILE A 130 -0.80 -8.87 3.99
C ILE A 130 0.14 -9.90 3.35
N GLN A 131 1.10 -10.44 4.11
CA GLN A 131 1.98 -11.50 3.62
C GLN A 131 1.20 -12.76 3.22
N LEU A 132 0.28 -13.22 4.05
CA LEU A 132 -0.55 -14.39 3.74
C LEU A 132 -1.42 -14.17 2.49
N LEU A 133 -1.96 -12.96 2.32
CA LEU A 133 -2.67 -12.58 1.10
C LEU A 133 -1.75 -12.59 -0.11
N GLU A 134 -0.54 -12.04 -0.01
CA GLU A 134 0.46 -12.08 -1.09
C GLU A 134 0.75 -13.54 -1.49
N GLU A 135 0.99 -14.42 -0.53
CA GLU A 135 1.28 -15.84 -0.76
C GLU A 135 0.11 -16.62 -1.40
N GLU A 136 -1.13 -16.37 -0.99
CA GLU A 136 -2.30 -17.02 -1.61
C GLU A 136 -2.61 -16.45 -3.01
N LEU A 137 -2.41 -15.14 -3.22
CA LEU A 137 -2.52 -14.53 -4.54
C LEU A 137 -1.43 -15.05 -5.49
N GLU A 138 -0.22 -15.28 -4.97
CA GLU A 138 0.89 -15.88 -5.71
C GLU A 138 0.61 -17.32 -6.18
N LYS A 139 -0.32 -18.05 -5.54
CA LYS A 139 -0.76 -19.39 -5.97
C LYS A 139 -1.80 -19.38 -7.09
N LEU A 140 -2.43 -18.23 -7.35
CA LEU A 140 -3.34 -18.07 -8.49
C LEU A 140 -2.60 -17.76 -9.80
N ILE A 141 -1.26 -17.60 -9.72
CA ILE A 141 -0.30 -17.34 -10.81
C ILE A 141 0.18 -18.66 -11.42
#